data_AF-M5UN95-F1
#
_entry.id   AF-M5UN95-F1
#
_cell.length_a   1.000
_cell.length_b   1.000
_cell.length_c   1.000
_cell.angle_alpha   90.00
_cell.angle_beta   90.00
_cell.angle_gamma   90.00
#
_symmetry.space_group_name_H-M   'P 1'
#
loop_
_entity.id
_entity.type
_entity.pdbx_description
1 polymer ?
#
loop_
_entity_poly.entity_id
_entity_poly.type
_entity_poly.pdbx_seq_one_letter_code
_entity_poly.pdbx_strand_id
1 'polypeptide(L)'
;MFGYVFYESLIQHPKVLTTVEISKRLEISYKGATLLKRRFQLFASQQLPKYKEITFKSLEEEFRDFSLPLDENTDVSKKMKNRSYICADTAVLYSASERANKGRKRYRHGGATASIYLSEKLGGRQVGTLVHTIAVKGGPVFFHSVPNQKADTLGPILKEHLPMRTPLFTDQGYQWLWGIYRNHRSVNHSAKSKEGRYRWARDRWSKNGVHSQVAEGNQRLLKTSFGIYYYVKPENSTLYLNEFSFLKNVRVLGLDVISGDQGLLGIGSSNWLS
;
A
#
# COMPACT_ATOMS: atom_id res chain seq x y z
N MET A 1 -9.73 16.07 23.48
CA MET A 1 -8.61 16.34 22.55
C MET A 1 -8.30 15.16 21.62
N PHE A 2 -7.99 13.95 22.13
CA PHE A 2 -7.73 12.79 21.26
C PHE A 2 -8.90 12.45 20.33
N GLY A 3 -10.13 12.41 20.87
CA GLY A 3 -11.34 12.15 20.07
C GLY A 3 -11.53 13.15 18.92
N TYR A 4 -11.16 14.42 19.11
CA TYR A 4 -11.17 15.42 18.04
C TYR A 4 -10.17 15.09 16.94
N VAL A 5 -8.91 14.81 17.29
CA VAL A 5 -7.87 14.41 16.32
C VAL A 5 -8.30 13.15 15.56
N PHE A 6 -8.87 12.18 16.25
CA PHE A 6 -9.38 10.95 15.67
C PHE A 6 -10.50 11.22 14.65
N TYR A 7 -11.56 11.91 15.07
CA TYR A 7 -12.72 12.22 14.25
C TYR A 7 -12.37 13.07 13.02
N GLU A 8 -11.57 14.13 13.21
CA GLU A 8 -11.11 14.98 12.10
C GLU A 8 -10.24 14.20 11.10
N SER A 9 -9.38 13.31 11.57
CA SER A 9 -8.55 12.49 10.69
C SER A 9 -9.39 11.52 9.84
N LEU A 10 -10.51 11.03 10.38
CA LEU A 10 -11.45 10.17 9.65
C LEU A 10 -12.18 10.92 8.55
N ILE A 11 -12.75 12.09 8.86
CA ILE A 11 -13.52 12.88 7.89
C ILE A 11 -12.63 13.43 6.78
N GLN A 12 -11.42 13.90 7.13
CA GLN A 12 -10.55 14.54 6.16
C GLN A 12 -9.84 13.54 5.23
N HIS A 13 -9.79 12.25 5.57
CA HIS A 13 -9.15 11.24 4.73
C HIS A 13 -9.69 11.31 3.28
N PRO A 14 -8.85 11.33 2.23
CA PRO A 14 -7.44 10.98 2.22
C PRO A 14 -6.48 12.09 2.71
N LYS A 15 -6.94 13.33 2.91
CA LYS A 15 -6.07 14.38 3.46
C LYS A 15 -5.59 13.99 4.87
N VAL A 16 -4.29 14.18 5.13
CA VAL A 16 -3.68 13.93 6.43
C VAL A 16 -3.78 15.14 7.35
N LEU A 17 -4.10 14.90 8.62
CA LEU A 17 -4.13 15.96 9.63
C LEU A 17 -2.72 16.24 10.15
N THR A 18 -2.21 17.47 9.96
CA THR A 18 -0.84 17.84 10.37
C THR A 18 -0.77 18.32 11.81
N THR A 19 0.42 18.30 12.40
CA THR A 19 0.67 18.87 13.74
C THR A 19 0.33 20.36 13.80
N VAL A 20 0.62 21.11 12.74
CA VAL A 20 0.28 22.54 12.65
C VAL A 20 -1.23 22.74 12.67
N GLU A 21 -1.98 21.93 11.93
CA GLU A 21 -3.44 21.98 11.95
C GLU A 21 -4.03 21.62 13.31
N ILE A 22 -3.51 20.57 13.97
CA ILE A 22 -3.91 20.18 15.33
C ILE A 22 -3.66 21.32 16.31
N SER A 23 -2.47 21.93 16.26
CA SER A 23 -2.08 23.04 17.14
C SER A 23 -3.00 24.24 16.98
N LYS A 24 -3.32 24.63 15.73
CA LYS A 24 -4.21 25.75 15.45
C LYS A 24 -5.66 25.47 15.84
N ARG A 25 -6.19 24.29 15.52
CA ARG A 25 -7.60 23.93 15.77
C ARG A 25 -7.92 23.71 17.23
N LEU A 26 -6.96 23.24 18.02
CA LEU A 26 -7.13 23.00 19.46
C LEU A 26 -6.53 24.10 20.34
N GLU A 27 -5.97 25.15 19.74
CA GLU A 27 -5.32 26.27 20.44
C GLU A 27 -4.27 25.81 21.48
N ILE A 28 -3.48 24.80 21.10
CA ILE A 28 -2.45 24.22 21.96
C ILE A 28 -1.05 24.43 21.40
N SER A 29 -0.05 24.35 22.27
CA SER A 29 1.34 24.37 21.86
C SER A 29 1.65 23.31 20.79
N TYR A 30 2.58 23.63 19.88
CA TYR A 30 3.05 22.70 18.87
C TYR A 30 3.57 21.38 19.47
N LYS A 31 4.23 21.46 20.64
CA LYS A 31 4.68 20.28 21.40
C LYS A 31 3.49 19.40 21.85
N GLY A 32 2.43 20.01 22.39
CA GLY A 32 1.20 19.31 22.76
C GLY A 32 0.55 18.64 21.55
N ALA A 33 0.42 19.36 20.43
CA ALA A 33 -0.10 18.83 19.17
C ALA A 33 0.74 17.66 18.62
N THR A 34 2.07 17.75 18.74
CA THR A 34 2.99 16.68 18.32
C THR A 34 2.75 15.40 19.11
N LEU A 35 2.59 15.52 20.43
CA LEU A 35 2.29 14.36 21.29
C LEU A 35 0.94 13.74 20.95
N LEU A 36 -0.09 14.56 20.69
CA LEU A 36 -1.39 14.05 20.25
C LEU A 36 -1.30 13.31 18.92
N LYS A 37 -0.59 13.87 17.93
CA LYS A 37 -0.38 13.23 16.63
C LYS A 37 0.32 11.87 16.78
N ARG A 38 1.40 11.81 17.57
CA ARG A 38 2.13 10.56 17.83
C ARG A 38 1.27 9.53 18.54
N ARG A 39 0.48 9.93 19.54
CA ARG A 39 -0.48 9.03 20.22
C ARG A 39 -1.50 8.47 19.24
N PHE A 40 -2.01 9.28 18.32
CA PHE A 40 -2.92 8.81 17.28
C PHE A 40 -2.25 7.81 16.32
N GLN A 41 -1.02 8.07 15.90
CA GLN A 41 -0.24 7.14 15.07
C GLN A 41 0.04 5.80 15.75
N LEU A 42 0.35 5.84 17.05
CA LEU A 42 0.53 4.63 17.88
C LEU A 42 -0.79 3.86 18.00
N PHE A 43 -1.89 4.56 18.28
CA PHE A 43 -3.22 3.95 18.32
C PHE A 43 -3.56 3.27 16.99
N ALA A 44 -3.38 3.96 15.86
CA ALA A 44 -3.62 3.40 14.53
C ALA A 44 -2.79 2.15 14.27
N SER A 45 -1.51 2.17 14.65
CA SER A 45 -0.60 1.02 14.52
C SER A 45 -1.04 -0.17 15.38
N GLN A 46 -1.58 0.07 16.58
CA GLN A 46 -2.10 -0.96 17.47
C GLN A 46 -3.41 -1.59 16.97
N GLN A 47 -4.25 -0.83 16.27
CA GLN A 47 -5.53 -1.35 15.75
C GLN A 47 -5.41 -2.00 14.37
N LEU A 48 -4.40 -1.64 13.57
CA LEU A 48 -4.23 -2.16 12.22
C LEU A 48 -4.17 -3.71 12.12
N PRO A 49 -3.57 -4.46 13.07
CA PRO A 49 -3.61 -5.92 13.06
C PRO A 49 -5.02 -6.53 13.03
N LYS A 50 -6.02 -5.90 13.67
CA LYS A 50 -7.41 -6.40 13.66
C LYS A 50 -8.00 -6.38 12.26
N TYR A 51 -7.79 -5.26 11.53
CA TYR A 51 -8.22 -5.15 10.13
C TYR A 51 -7.52 -6.14 9.23
N LYS A 52 -6.21 -6.35 9.45
CA LYS A 52 -5.43 -7.37 8.72
C LYS A 52 -6.02 -8.76 8.95
N GLU A 53 -6.31 -9.14 10.18
CA GLU A 53 -6.85 -10.45 10.53
C GLU A 53 -8.20 -10.73 9.87
N ILE A 54 -9.14 -9.78 9.94
CA ILE A 54 -10.46 -9.92 9.32
C ILE A 54 -10.32 -10.01 7.79
N THR A 55 -9.46 -9.17 7.20
CA THR A 55 -9.17 -9.23 5.75
C THR A 55 -8.61 -10.59 5.37
N PHE A 56 -7.65 -11.10 6.14
CA PHE A 56 -7.04 -12.41 5.89
C PHE A 56 -8.08 -13.53 5.93
N LYS A 57 -8.91 -13.58 6.99
CA LYS A 57 -9.98 -14.58 7.15
C LYS A 57 -10.99 -14.53 6.00
N SER A 58 -11.42 -13.33 5.61
CA SER A 58 -12.37 -13.14 4.51
C SER A 58 -11.80 -13.63 3.17
N LEU A 59 -10.53 -13.31 2.87
CA LEU A 59 -9.86 -13.80 1.66
C LEU A 59 -9.63 -15.31 1.70
N GLU A 60 -9.34 -15.87 2.88
CA GLU A 60 -9.11 -17.31 3.06
C GLU A 60 -10.38 -18.10 2.80
N GLU A 61 -11.54 -17.61 3.27
CA GLU A 61 -12.84 -18.19 2.95
C GLU A 61 -13.19 -18.04 1.46
N GLU A 62 -13.03 -16.84 0.90
CA GLU A 62 -13.40 -16.58 -0.51
C GLU A 62 -12.60 -17.45 -1.49
N PHE A 63 -11.31 -17.65 -1.21
CA PHE A 63 -10.38 -18.35 -2.10
C PHE A 63 -10.02 -19.76 -1.63
N ARG A 64 -10.75 -20.32 -0.65
CA ARG A 64 -10.49 -21.67 -0.11
C ARG A 64 -10.31 -22.69 -1.22
N ASP A 65 -11.26 -22.80 -2.15
CA ASP A 65 -11.21 -23.79 -3.24
C ASP A 65 -10.95 -23.14 -4.62
N PHE A 66 -10.26 -22.00 -4.61
CA PHE A 66 -10.00 -21.24 -5.83
C PHE A 66 -8.63 -21.53 -6.44
N SER A 67 -8.62 -21.71 -7.77
CA SER A 67 -7.40 -21.77 -8.57
C SER A 67 -7.59 -21.03 -9.88
N LEU A 68 -6.62 -20.24 -10.29
CA LEU A 68 -6.54 -19.79 -11.68
C LEU A 68 -6.07 -20.94 -12.59
N PRO A 69 -6.30 -20.85 -13.90
CA PRO A 69 -5.67 -21.74 -14.89
C PRO A 69 -4.14 -21.78 -14.69
N LEU A 70 -3.43 -22.81 -15.14
CA LEU A 70 -1.96 -22.82 -15.04
C LEU A 70 -1.31 -21.91 -16.09
N ASP A 71 -1.92 -21.80 -17.27
CA ASP A 71 -1.45 -20.89 -18.31
C ASP A 71 -1.69 -19.42 -17.90
N GLU A 72 -0.61 -18.64 -17.90
CA GLU A 72 -0.62 -17.22 -17.59
C GLU A 72 -1.23 -16.37 -18.70
N ASN A 73 -1.24 -16.90 -19.94
CA ASN A 73 -1.81 -16.21 -21.08
C ASN A 73 -3.33 -16.38 -21.19
N THR A 74 -3.92 -17.21 -20.34
CA THR A 74 -5.38 -17.37 -20.27
C THR A 74 -6.03 -16.14 -19.63
N ASP A 75 -7.10 -15.63 -20.25
CA ASP A 75 -7.92 -14.54 -19.71
C ASP A 75 -8.68 -14.99 -18.46
N VAL A 76 -8.41 -14.32 -17.33
CA VAL A 76 -9.03 -14.63 -16.04
C VAL A 76 -10.21 -13.71 -15.69
N SER A 77 -10.56 -12.75 -16.56
CA SER A 77 -11.58 -11.73 -16.28
C SER A 77 -12.92 -12.33 -15.89
N LYS A 78 -13.38 -13.37 -16.60
CA LYS A 78 -14.64 -14.06 -16.28
C LYS A 78 -14.59 -14.76 -14.92
N LYS A 79 -13.45 -15.38 -14.58
CA LYS A 79 -13.26 -16.11 -13.33
C LYS A 79 -13.14 -15.18 -12.12
N MET A 80 -12.67 -13.95 -12.33
CA MET A 80 -12.49 -12.92 -11.32
C MET A 80 -13.65 -11.91 -11.21
N LYS A 81 -14.67 -11.97 -12.07
CA LYS A 81 -15.69 -10.91 -12.23
C LYS A 81 -16.37 -10.47 -10.92
N ASN A 82 -16.65 -11.40 -10.01
CA ASN A 82 -17.33 -11.16 -8.73
C ASN A 82 -16.47 -11.60 -7.54
N ARG A 83 -15.15 -11.46 -7.66
CA ARG A 83 -14.20 -11.86 -6.63
C ARG A 83 -13.33 -10.69 -6.23
N SER A 84 -12.80 -10.74 -5.01
CA SER A 84 -11.80 -9.80 -4.53
C SER A 84 -10.63 -9.76 -5.50
N TYR A 85 -10.22 -8.55 -5.87
CA TYR A 85 -9.11 -8.32 -6.78
C TYR A 85 -7.96 -7.67 -6.03
N ILE A 86 -6.89 -8.44 -5.78
CA ILE A 86 -5.79 -8.04 -4.89
C ILE A 86 -4.59 -7.63 -5.72
N CYS A 87 -4.12 -6.41 -5.52
CA CYS A 87 -2.89 -5.93 -6.12
C CYS A 87 -1.80 -5.74 -5.06
N ALA A 88 -0.57 -6.08 -5.41
CA ALA A 88 0.60 -5.63 -4.66
C ALA A 88 1.61 -4.92 -5.57
N ASP A 89 2.11 -3.79 -5.09
CA ASP A 89 3.12 -3.01 -5.80
C ASP A 89 3.90 -2.10 -4.84
N THR A 90 5.02 -1.56 -5.31
CA THR A 90 5.92 -0.68 -4.56
C THR A 90 6.08 0.67 -5.23
N ALA A 91 5.96 1.73 -4.44
CA ALA A 91 6.23 3.09 -4.90
C ALA A 91 7.24 3.82 -4.02
N VAL A 92 7.99 4.73 -4.65
CA VAL A 92 8.89 5.64 -3.93
C VAL A 92 8.11 6.84 -3.40
N LEU A 93 8.26 7.09 -2.10
CA LEU A 93 7.83 8.28 -1.39
C LEU A 93 9.07 9.06 -0.95
N TYR A 94 9.18 10.33 -1.37
CA TYR A 94 10.38 11.17 -1.25
C TYR A 94 11.62 10.53 -1.91
N SER A 95 12.05 11.02 -3.07
CA SER A 95 13.22 10.46 -3.76
C SER A 95 14.52 11.20 -3.43
N ALA A 96 15.64 10.48 -3.47
CA ALA A 96 16.98 11.04 -3.52
C ALA A 96 17.18 11.76 -4.87
N SER A 97 16.70 12.99 -4.97
CA SER A 97 16.82 13.82 -6.17
C SER A 97 18.28 14.04 -6.57
N GLU A 98 18.51 14.47 -7.81
CA GLU A 98 19.86 14.81 -8.29
C GLU A 98 20.50 15.90 -7.43
N ARG A 99 19.69 16.87 -6.96
CA ARG A 99 20.10 17.89 -5.99
C ARG A 99 20.49 17.27 -4.66
N ALA A 100 19.70 16.33 -4.12
CA ALA A 100 20.06 15.61 -2.90
C ALA A 100 21.35 14.79 -3.07
N ASN A 101 21.59 14.29 -4.28
CA ASN A 101 22.82 13.60 -4.66
C ASN A 101 23.98 14.52 -5.05
N LYS A 102 23.85 15.85 -4.95
CA LYS A 102 24.89 16.83 -5.36
C LYS A 102 25.41 16.59 -6.78
N GLY A 103 24.50 16.26 -7.73
CA GLY A 103 24.84 15.95 -9.12
C GLY A 103 25.53 14.60 -9.34
N ARG A 104 25.64 13.76 -8.29
CA ARG A 104 26.28 12.43 -8.39
C ARG A 104 25.29 11.38 -8.90
N LYS A 105 25.83 10.35 -9.55
CA LYS A 105 25.08 9.17 -9.95
C LYS A 105 24.44 8.51 -8.72
N ARG A 106 23.20 8.00 -8.91
CA ARG A 106 22.39 7.33 -7.89
C ARG A 106 23.14 6.12 -7.29
N TYR A 107 22.64 5.67 -6.14
CA TYR A 107 23.08 4.43 -5.50
C TYR A 107 23.03 3.24 -6.48
N ARG A 108 23.92 2.26 -6.30
CA ARG A 108 24.45 1.33 -7.33
C ARG A 108 23.48 0.34 -8.00
N HIS A 109 22.18 0.53 -7.91
CA HIS A 109 21.18 -0.37 -8.51
C HIS A 109 20.05 0.44 -9.13
N GLY A 110 19.99 0.60 -10.46
CA GLY A 110 18.85 1.28 -11.10
C GLY A 110 17.49 0.78 -10.58
N GLY A 111 16.48 1.64 -10.57
CA GLY A 111 15.13 1.31 -10.11
C GLY A 111 14.69 2.04 -8.84
N ALA A 112 13.60 1.56 -8.24
CA ALA A 112 12.94 2.22 -7.12
C ALA A 112 13.81 2.22 -5.85
N THR A 113 14.50 1.11 -5.55
CA THR A 113 15.36 0.99 -4.37
C THR A 113 16.50 2.02 -4.39
N ALA A 114 17.27 2.18 -5.47
CA ALA A 114 18.30 3.24 -5.46
C ALA A 114 17.73 4.66 -5.42
N SER A 115 16.46 4.84 -5.76
CA SER A 115 15.83 6.17 -5.72
C SER A 115 15.54 6.64 -4.30
N ILE A 116 15.67 5.79 -3.27
CA ILE A 116 15.51 6.16 -1.85
C ILE A 116 16.84 6.28 -1.09
N TYR A 117 17.96 5.90 -1.70
CA TYR A 117 19.29 6.00 -1.10
C TYR A 117 20.14 7.06 -1.79
N LEU A 118 20.96 7.77 -1.00
CA LEU A 118 22.01 8.63 -1.55
C LEU A 118 23.10 7.79 -2.22
N SER A 119 23.87 8.42 -3.10
CA SER A 119 25.09 7.83 -3.65
C SER A 119 26.03 7.27 -2.56
N GLU A 120 26.74 6.18 -2.84
CA GLU A 120 27.76 5.62 -1.92
C GLU A 120 28.79 6.67 -1.50
N LYS A 121 29.16 7.57 -2.42
CA LYS A 121 30.08 8.70 -2.15
C LYS A 121 29.52 9.75 -1.18
N LEU A 122 28.23 9.67 -0.86
CA LEU A 122 27.54 10.50 0.14
C LEU A 122 27.13 9.68 1.37
N GLY A 123 27.73 8.50 1.55
CA GLY A 123 27.49 7.61 2.68
C GLY A 123 26.33 6.63 2.49
N GLY A 124 25.70 6.55 1.31
CA GLY A 124 24.70 5.52 1.02
C GLY A 124 23.45 5.57 1.90
N ARG A 125 23.19 6.69 2.58
CA ARG A 125 22.10 6.80 3.56
C ARG A 125 20.73 6.77 2.89
N GLN A 126 19.77 6.09 3.51
CA GLN A 126 18.37 6.19 3.13
C GLN A 126 17.86 7.61 3.40
N VAL A 127 17.30 8.24 2.38
CA VAL A 127 16.66 9.57 2.49
C VAL A 127 15.20 9.54 2.07
N GLY A 128 14.83 8.52 1.28
CA GLY A 128 13.47 8.26 0.86
C GLY A 128 12.84 7.05 1.51
N THR A 129 11.55 6.87 1.30
CA THR A 129 10.79 5.71 1.76
C THR A 129 10.31 4.93 0.56
N LEU A 130 10.60 3.64 0.51
CA LEU A 130 9.94 2.74 -0.43
C LEU A 130 8.71 2.17 0.28
N VAL A 131 7.55 2.33 -0.34
CA VAL A 131 6.25 1.92 0.22
C VAL A 131 5.77 0.71 -0.54
N HIS A 132 5.71 -0.45 0.11
CA HIS A 132 5.02 -1.62 -0.41
C HIS A 132 3.53 -1.52 -0.07
N THR A 133 2.67 -1.71 -1.06
CA THR A 133 1.22 -1.57 -0.97
C THR A 133 0.58 -2.91 -1.26
N ILE A 134 -0.29 -3.36 -0.36
CA ILE A 134 -1.20 -4.50 -0.58
C ILE A 134 -2.61 -3.93 -0.56
N ALA A 135 -3.34 -4.02 -1.67
CA ALA A 135 -4.64 -3.38 -1.83
C ALA A 135 -5.67 -4.35 -2.40
N VAL A 136 -6.84 -4.42 -1.76
CA VAL A 136 -8.03 -5.09 -2.31
C VAL A 136 -8.85 -4.04 -3.08
N LYS A 137 -9.32 -4.37 -4.29
CA LYS A 137 -10.12 -3.45 -5.11
C LYS A 137 -11.38 -3.03 -4.36
N GLY A 138 -11.53 -1.72 -4.18
CA GLY A 138 -12.58 -1.14 -3.33
C GLY A 138 -12.31 -1.30 -1.84
N GLY A 139 -11.79 -2.45 -1.43
CA GLY A 139 -11.60 -2.90 -0.06
C GLY A 139 -10.41 -2.27 0.71
N PRO A 140 -9.88 -3.01 1.71
CA PRO A 140 -8.82 -2.53 2.59
C PRO A 140 -7.47 -2.38 1.88
N VAL A 141 -6.59 -1.55 2.46
CA VAL A 141 -5.22 -1.31 1.99
C VAL A 141 -4.21 -1.27 3.13
N PHE A 142 -3.05 -1.88 2.89
CA PHE A 142 -1.93 -1.93 3.82
C PHE A 142 -0.68 -1.36 3.16
N PHE A 143 -0.08 -0.34 3.79
CA PHE A 143 1.15 0.30 3.35
C PHE A 143 2.28 -0.05 4.31
N HIS A 144 3.39 -0.53 3.76
CA HIS A 144 4.55 -0.96 4.51
C HIS A 144 5.77 -0.15 4.09
N SER A 145 6.50 0.40 5.06
CA SER A 145 7.80 1.00 4.83
C SER A 145 8.83 -0.11 4.70
N VAL A 146 9.49 -0.19 3.55
CA VAL A 146 10.45 -1.26 3.26
C VAL A 146 11.79 -0.68 2.78
N PRO A 147 12.92 -1.35 3.08
CA PRO A 147 14.22 -0.90 2.61
C PRO A 147 14.46 -1.22 1.12
N ASN A 148 13.82 -2.26 0.57
CA ASN A 148 14.05 -2.70 -0.80
C ASN A 148 12.89 -3.59 -1.34
N GLN A 149 12.98 -4.02 -2.60
CA GLN A 149 11.97 -4.85 -3.28
C GLN A 149 12.29 -6.35 -3.33
N LYS A 150 13.26 -6.83 -2.55
CA LYS A 150 13.73 -8.21 -2.60
C LYS A 150 12.72 -9.17 -1.95
N ALA A 151 12.80 -10.44 -2.33
CA ALA A 151 11.93 -11.51 -1.83
C ALA A 151 12.02 -11.72 -0.32
N ASP A 152 13.22 -11.60 0.25
CA ASP A 152 13.48 -11.68 1.70
C ASP A 152 12.76 -10.59 2.50
N THR A 153 12.50 -9.44 1.87
CA THR A 153 11.87 -8.27 2.48
C THR A 153 10.35 -8.31 2.28
N LEU A 154 9.89 -8.56 1.06
CA LEU A 154 8.46 -8.49 0.72
C LEU A 154 7.71 -9.81 0.94
N GLY A 155 8.39 -10.95 0.85
CA GLY A 155 7.78 -12.27 1.01
C GLY A 155 7.13 -12.49 2.37
N PRO A 156 7.83 -12.19 3.50
CA PRO A 156 7.22 -12.28 4.83
C PRO A 156 5.99 -11.38 4.98
N ILE A 157 6.06 -10.15 4.47
CA ILE A 157 4.96 -9.17 4.56
C ILE A 157 3.72 -9.69 3.81
N LEU A 158 3.90 -10.19 2.58
CA LEU A 158 2.79 -10.74 1.79
C LEU A 158 2.17 -11.97 2.48
N LYS A 159 3.00 -12.90 2.97
CA LYS A 159 2.53 -14.11 3.67
C LYS A 159 1.74 -13.77 4.93
N GLU A 160 2.12 -12.71 5.63
CA GLU A 160 1.43 -12.24 6.83
C GLU A 160 0.05 -11.62 6.51
N HIS A 161 -0.14 -11.07 5.31
CA HIS A 161 -1.35 -10.33 4.93
C HIS A 161 -2.30 -11.11 4.04
N LEU A 162 -1.80 -12.08 3.26
CA LEU A 162 -2.56 -12.75 2.21
C LEU A 162 -2.46 -14.27 2.33
N PRO A 163 -3.60 -14.98 2.37
CA PRO A 163 -3.64 -16.43 2.25
C PRO A 163 -3.00 -16.91 0.94
N MET A 164 -2.28 -18.03 0.98
CA MET A 164 -1.48 -18.55 -0.15
C MET A 164 -2.28 -18.84 -1.43
N ARG A 165 -3.59 -19.09 -1.30
CA ARG A 165 -4.51 -19.35 -2.43
C ARG A 165 -5.10 -18.07 -3.03
N THR A 166 -4.87 -16.91 -2.42
CA THR A 166 -5.39 -15.63 -2.91
C THR A 166 -4.76 -15.28 -4.27
N PRO A 167 -5.56 -14.89 -5.28
CA PRO A 167 -5.05 -14.34 -6.53
C PRO A 167 -4.35 -13.01 -6.28
N LEU A 168 -3.06 -12.97 -6.56
CA LEU A 168 -2.22 -11.79 -6.34
C LEU A 168 -1.76 -11.23 -7.68
N PHE A 169 -2.11 -9.98 -7.97
CA PHE A 169 -1.77 -9.29 -9.21
C PHE A 169 -0.68 -8.25 -8.96
N THR A 170 0.43 -8.32 -9.70
CA THR A 170 1.56 -7.38 -9.52
C THR A 170 2.08 -6.87 -10.86
N ASP A 171 2.98 -5.89 -10.83
CA ASP A 171 3.89 -5.63 -11.96
C ASP A 171 4.96 -6.73 -12.05
N GLN A 172 5.75 -6.75 -13.13
CA GLN A 172 6.77 -7.79 -13.40
C GLN A 172 7.94 -7.85 -12.40
N GLY A 173 8.05 -6.93 -11.45
CA GLY A 173 9.14 -6.91 -10.44
C GLY A 173 9.10 -8.05 -9.41
N TYR A 174 8.10 -8.93 -9.44
CA TYR A 174 7.81 -9.91 -8.38
C TYR A 174 7.89 -11.38 -8.85
N GLN A 175 8.82 -11.70 -9.74
CA GLN A 175 8.95 -13.06 -10.31
C GLN A 175 9.11 -14.17 -9.26
N TRP A 176 9.66 -13.88 -8.08
CA TRP A 176 9.82 -14.85 -7.01
C TRP A 176 8.48 -15.28 -6.36
N LEU A 177 7.37 -14.57 -6.62
CA LEU A 177 6.05 -14.94 -6.11
C LEU A 177 5.46 -16.19 -6.76
N TRP A 178 5.90 -16.57 -7.97
CA TRP A 178 5.42 -17.75 -8.67
C TRP A 178 5.57 -19.04 -7.86
N GLY A 179 6.64 -19.16 -7.06
CA GLY A 179 6.88 -20.31 -6.19
C GLY A 179 6.11 -20.29 -4.86
N ILE A 180 5.42 -19.19 -4.57
CA ILE A 180 4.73 -18.94 -3.29
C ILE A 180 3.22 -18.93 -3.55
N TYR A 181 2.73 -18.01 -4.38
CA TYR A 181 1.32 -17.86 -4.70
C TYR A 181 1.01 -18.52 -6.04
N ARG A 182 0.38 -19.69 -6.02
CA ARG A 182 -0.02 -20.42 -7.24
C ARG A 182 -0.92 -19.60 -8.18
N ASN A 183 -1.72 -18.71 -7.60
CA ASN A 183 -2.65 -17.83 -8.32
C ASN A 183 -2.03 -16.45 -8.62
N HIS A 184 -0.72 -16.29 -8.47
CA HIS A 184 -0.03 -15.06 -8.87
C HIS A 184 -0.13 -14.83 -10.37
N ARG A 185 -0.24 -13.56 -10.76
CA ARG A 185 -0.10 -13.09 -12.14
C ARG A 185 0.61 -11.76 -12.15
N SER A 186 1.39 -11.51 -13.19
CA SER A 186 2.05 -10.23 -13.41
C SER A 186 1.67 -9.60 -14.74
N VAL A 187 1.64 -8.26 -14.76
CA VAL A 187 1.54 -7.46 -16.00
C VAL A 187 2.89 -6.79 -16.25
N ASN A 188 3.27 -6.64 -17.53
CA ASN A 188 4.49 -5.94 -17.92
C ASN A 188 4.17 -4.53 -18.43
N HIS A 189 4.36 -3.51 -17.59
CA HIS A 189 4.14 -2.12 -18.01
C HIS A 189 5.22 -1.55 -18.93
N SER A 190 6.35 -2.26 -19.07
CA SER A 190 7.45 -1.88 -19.96
C SER A 190 7.40 -2.57 -21.32
N ALA A 191 6.38 -3.39 -21.57
CA ALA A 191 6.19 -4.05 -22.87
C ALA A 191 5.98 -3.00 -23.97
N LYS A 192 6.85 -3.06 -24.99
CA LYS A 192 6.74 -2.22 -26.18
C LYS A 192 5.74 -2.83 -27.16
N SER A 193 5.12 -1.97 -27.97
CA SER A 193 4.27 -2.47 -29.04
C SER A 193 5.02 -3.39 -30.00
N LYS A 194 4.32 -4.43 -30.47
CA LYS A 194 4.84 -5.34 -31.49
C LYS A 194 4.94 -4.65 -32.86
N GLU A 195 4.15 -3.60 -33.09
CA GLU A 195 4.23 -2.83 -34.32
C GLU A 195 5.39 -1.83 -34.28
N GLY A 196 6.25 -1.87 -35.29
CA GLY A 196 7.42 -0.99 -35.39
C GLY A 196 7.08 0.51 -35.39
N ARG A 197 5.93 0.89 -35.95
CA ARG A 197 5.42 2.28 -35.96
C ARG A 197 5.09 2.81 -34.56
N TYR A 198 4.68 1.92 -33.65
CA TYR A 198 4.26 2.25 -32.29
C TYR A 198 5.25 1.74 -31.25
N ARG A 199 6.52 1.55 -31.60
CA ARG A 199 7.56 1.01 -30.71
C ARG A 199 7.75 1.80 -29.41
N TRP A 200 7.38 3.08 -29.39
CA TRP A 200 7.39 3.94 -28.20
C TRP A 200 6.06 3.97 -27.43
N ALA A 201 4.99 3.47 -28.04
CA ALA A 201 3.73 3.23 -27.34
C ALA A 201 3.93 2.03 -26.40
N ARG A 202 3.53 2.22 -25.14
CA ARG A 202 3.52 1.15 -24.14
C ARG A 202 2.24 0.36 -24.36
N ASP A 203 2.39 -0.83 -24.91
CA ASP A 203 1.26 -1.73 -25.11
C ASP A 203 0.93 -2.38 -23.77
N ARG A 204 -0.08 -1.79 -23.12
CA ARG A 204 -1.03 -2.36 -22.15
C ARG A 204 -0.86 -1.94 -20.69
N TRP A 205 -1.90 -1.27 -20.20
CA TRP A 205 -2.23 -1.05 -18.78
C TRP A 205 -2.79 -2.31 -18.08
N SER A 206 -3.28 -3.27 -18.87
CA SER A 206 -3.84 -4.54 -18.43
C SER A 206 -3.70 -5.61 -19.52
N LYS A 207 -3.54 -6.87 -19.13
CA LYS A 207 -3.49 -8.01 -20.06
C LYS A 207 -4.27 -9.17 -19.45
N ASN A 208 -5.17 -9.81 -20.20
CA ASN A 208 -5.87 -11.04 -19.77
C ASN A 208 -6.63 -10.89 -18.43
N GLY A 209 -7.18 -9.70 -18.16
CA GLY A 209 -7.81 -9.39 -16.87
C GLY A 209 -6.83 -9.09 -15.72
N VAL A 210 -5.52 -9.03 -15.99
CA VAL A 210 -4.46 -8.75 -15.01
C VAL A 210 -3.99 -7.31 -15.12
N HIS A 211 -3.96 -6.59 -13.99
CA HIS A 211 -3.43 -5.23 -13.84
C HIS A 211 -3.01 -4.94 -12.39
N SER A 212 -2.20 -3.91 -12.17
CA SER A 212 -1.77 -3.43 -10.82
C SER A 212 -2.42 -2.11 -10.40
N GLN A 213 -3.39 -1.61 -11.19
CA GLN A 213 -3.99 -0.28 -11.03
C GLN A 213 -4.59 0.01 -9.63
N VAL A 214 -5.02 -1.02 -8.90
CA VAL A 214 -5.58 -0.86 -7.55
C VAL A 214 -4.50 -0.37 -6.57
N ALA A 215 -3.30 -0.96 -6.64
CA ALA A 215 -2.18 -0.53 -5.82
C ALA A 215 -1.69 0.85 -6.27
N GLU A 216 -1.54 1.09 -7.57
CA GLU A 216 -1.10 2.39 -8.12
C GLU A 216 -2.05 3.55 -7.75
N GLY A 217 -3.36 3.31 -7.81
CA GLY A 217 -4.37 4.31 -7.42
C GLY A 217 -4.25 4.70 -5.95
N ASN A 218 -4.06 3.72 -5.07
CA ASN A 218 -3.84 3.95 -3.64
C ASN A 218 -2.50 4.64 -3.36
N GLN A 219 -1.43 4.27 -4.06
CA GLN A 219 -0.13 4.95 -3.98
C GLN A 219 -0.22 6.41 -4.45
N ARG A 220 -1.04 6.72 -5.46
CA ARG A 220 -1.28 8.11 -5.90
C ARG A 220 -1.96 8.91 -4.79
N LEU A 221 -3.00 8.37 -4.15
CA LEU A 221 -3.66 9.01 -3.02
C LEU A 221 -2.66 9.25 -1.87
N LEU A 222 -1.84 8.25 -1.55
CA LEU A 222 -0.81 8.34 -0.54
C LEU A 222 0.19 9.47 -0.86
N LYS A 223 0.74 9.51 -2.08
CA LYS A 223 1.72 10.54 -2.49
C LYS A 223 1.15 11.95 -2.40
N THR A 224 -0.08 12.17 -2.90
CA THR A 224 -0.74 13.47 -2.80
C THR A 224 -0.90 13.90 -1.36
N SER A 225 -1.34 12.99 -0.49
CA SER A 225 -1.62 13.28 0.92
C SER A 225 -0.33 13.53 1.69
N PHE A 226 0.71 12.73 1.45
CA PHE A 226 2.01 12.90 2.09
C PHE A 226 2.77 14.13 1.59
N GLY A 227 2.44 14.66 0.41
CA GLY A 227 2.94 15.95 -0.06
C GLY A 227 2.69 17.09 0.96
N ILE A 228 1.61 17.00 1.75
CA ILE A 228 1.28 17.98 2.81
C ILE A 228 2.32 17.98 3.93
N TYR A 229 2.97 16.85 4.21
CA TYR A 229 4.05 16.78 5.19
C TYR A 229 5.36 17.38 4.69
N TYR A 230 5.48 17.67 3.38
CA TYR A 230 6.70 18.04 2.66
C TYR A 230 7.79 16.95 2.68
N TYR A 231 8.10 16.43 3.85
CA TYR A 231 9.08 15.37 4.05
C TYR A 231 8.80 14.60 5.34
N VAL A 232 8.79 13.27 5.25
CA VAL A 232 8.82 12.38 6.42
C VAL A 232 10.12 11.60 6.38
N LYS A 233 10.86 11.65 7.48
CA LYS A 233 12.08 10.88 7.65
C LYS A 233 11.79 9.37 7.54
N PRO A 234 12.60 8.58 6.82
CA PRO A 234 12.36 7.15 6.64
C PRO A 234 12.17 6.39 7.95
N GLU A 235 12.89 6.76 9.02
CA GLU A 235 12.81 6.10 10.33
C GLU A 235 11.45 6.27 11.00
N ASN A 236 10.70 7.31 10.65
CA ASN A 236 9.35 7.55 11.18
C ASN A 236 8.24 7.08 10.23
N SER A 237 8.57 6.69 9.00
CA SER A 237 7.60 6.47 7.94
C SER A 237 6.54 5.41 8.27
N THR A 238 6.92 4.33 8.99
CA THR A 238 6.00 3.27 9.40
C THR A 238 4.79 3.80 10.17
N LEU A 239 5.00 4.71 11.14
CA LEU A 239 3.90 5.27 11.93
C LEU A 239 2.92 6.10 11.08
N TYR A 240 3.43 6.84 10.10
CA TYR A 240 2.61 7.64 9.18
C TYR A 240 1.85 6.76 8.18
N LEU A 241 2.49 5.70 7.67
CA LEU A 241 1.86 4.75 6.76
C LEU A 241 0.77 3.94 7.48
N ASN A 242 1.04 3.50 8.71
CA ASN A 242 0.06 2.79 9.54
C ASN A 242 -1.16 3.65 9.83
N GLU A 243 -0.96 4.92 10.16
CA GLU A 243 -2.06 5.88 10.31
C GLU A 243 -2.92 5.98 9.05
N PHE A 244 -2.28 6.12 7.88
CA PHE A 244 -2.96 6.27 6.61
C PHE A 244 -3.74 4.99 6.22
N SER A 245 -3.13 3.82 6.40
CA SER A 245 -3.78 2.52 6.23
C SER A 245 -4.96 2.36 7.18
N PHE A 246 -4.78 2.68 8.45
CA PHE A 246 -5.83 2.58 9.46
C PHE A 246 -7.05 3.43 9.06
N LEU A 247 -6.85 4.70 8.73
CA LEU A 247 -7.94 5.61 8.33
C LEU A 247 -8.70 5.09 7.10
N LYS A 248 -7.99 4.55 6.12
CA LYS A 248 -8.62 3.94 4.94
C LYS A 248 -9.41 2.69 5.31
N ASN A 249 -8.86 1.82 6.15
CA ASN A 249 -9.51 0.57 6.55
C ASN A 249 -10.73 0.80 7.44
N VAL A 250 -10.70 1.80 8.34
CA VAL A 250 -11.89 2.21 9.10
C VAL A 250 -13.04 2.61 8.17
N ARG A 251 -12.75 3.38 7.11
CA ARG A 251 -13.79 3.82 6.16
C ARG A 251 -14.38 2.69 5.32
N VAL A 252 -13.65 1.59 5.19
CA VAL A 252 -14.01 0.43 4.36
C VAL A 252 -14.70 -0.65 5.19
N LEU A 253 -14.14 -0.97 6.36
CA LEU A 253 -14.53 -2.10 7.19
C LEU A 253 -15.28 -1.68 8.46
N GLY A 254 -15.37 -0.38 8.75
CA GLY A 254 -16.06 0.12 9.95
C GLY A 254 -15.17 0.20 11.19
N LEU A 255 -15.69 0.90 12.21
CA LEU A 255 -15.06 1.03 13.54
C LEU A 255 -15.43 -0.11 14.49
N ASP A 256 -16.51 -0.82 14.21
CA ASP A 256 -17.02 -1.98 14.96
C ASP A 256 -15.99 -3.10 15.06
N VAL A 257 -15.11 -3.22 14.05
CA VAL A 257 -13.92 -4.10 14.07
C VAL A 257 -13.01 -3.85 15.28
N ILE A 258 -12.98 -2.62 15.82
CA ILE A 258 -12.07 -2.23 16.90
C ILE A 258 -12.68 -2.52 18.28
N SER A 259 -13.99 -2.37 18.43
CA SER A 259 -14.73 -2.70 19.65
C SER A 259 -14.84 -4.21 19.79
N GLY A 260 -14.14 -4.81 20.76
CA GLY A 260 -14.02 -6.26 20.93
C GLY A 260 -15.32 -7.06 21.18
N ASP A 261 -16.51 -6.45 21.03
CA ASP A 261 -17.81 -7.10 21.09
C ASP A 261 -18.29 -7.53 19.69
N GLN A 262 -17.50 -8.34 18.99
CA GLN A 262 -18.03 -9.19 17.93
C GLN A 262 -18.33 -10.59 18.48
N GLY A 263 -19.12 -10.61 19.56
CA GLY A 263 -20.07 -11.68 19.79
C GLY A 263 -21.31 -11.40 18.93
N LEU A 264 -21.41 -12.05 17.78
CA LEU A 264 -22.69 -12.46 17.19
C LEU A 264 -23.78 -11.41 16.88
N LEU A 265 -23.50 -10.11 16.77
CA LEU A 265 -24.49 -9.12 16.31
C LEU A 265 -23.88 -8.06 15.40
N GLY A 266 -24.20 -8.16 14.11
CA GLY A 266 -23.92 -7.10 13.14
C GLY A 266 -23.44 -7.61 11.80
N ILE A 267 -24.32 -8.29 11.06
CA ILE A 267 -24.19 -8.40 9.60
C ILE A 267 -24.28 -6.96 9.05
N GLY A 268 -23.15 -6.27 9.02
CA GLY A 268 -22.92 -5.05 8.26
C GLY A 268 -22.53 -5.44 6.84
N SER A 269 -23.41 -6.17 6.16
CA SER A 269 -23.41 -6.34 4.70
C SER A 269 -23.48 -4.97 4.04
N SER A 270 -22.35 -4.29 3.91
CA SER A 270 -22.18 -3.18 2.99
C SER A 270 -21.34 -3.67 1.81
N ASN A 271 -22.02 -4.38 0.91
CA ASN A 271 -21.76 -4.44 -0.53
C ASN A 271 -20.28 -4.37 -0.98
N TRP A 272 -19.48 -5.36 -0.58
CA TRP A 272 -18.22 -5.69 -1.29
C TRP A 272 -18.46 -6.60 -2.52
N LEU A 273 -19.72 -6.89 -2.86
CA LEU A 273 -20.14 -7.74 -3.98
C LEU A 273 -21.25 -7.09 -4.84
N SER A 274 -21.11 -5.80 -5.16
CA SER A 274 -21.91 -5.13 -6.19
C SER A 274 -21.05 -4.70 -7.37
#